data_AF-A0A948WVS4-F1
#
_entry.id   AF-A0A948WVS4-F1
#
_cell.length_a   1.000
_cell.length_b   1.000
_cell.length_c   1.000
_cell.angle_alpha   90.00
_cell.angle_beta   90.00
_cell.angle_gamma   90.00
#
_symmetry.space_group_name_H-M   'P 1'
#
loop_
_entity.id
_entity.type
_entity.pdbx_description
1 polymer ?
#
loop_
_entity_poly.entity_id
_entity_poly.type
_entity_poly.pdbx_seq_one_letter_code
_entity_poly.pdbx_strand_id
1 'polypeptide(L)'
;MQNDIFKIFCRYVDEHIFSRENLGSYVALVVDQSFVDDFCKENHTTEEVLMCSVRKALWNCHHDHLTIKGIIAIQLFAATKRANKDGLTVGNYRNRLSQVLNWNINDLQQWMVTYQEDIWMSLYQWCDDNYFQITKCNPRTGKGRYVQFPVNQALKVFTDEDFLYISKIFIENNLYPGEDITQTEFWKIIKRKSISKYLETRHAKEVINNSVSEEDYLSQIYNFYLRWDGKYKLRDKVVQTDPLLNSICLYLTEDLTSIELRNENLKLLRKFSLDNMKYSDIQVYYHFKRKGLLLFKKDDLYDDRWQEVRYIDSSKYDYSKESEMFGLAICFKNEIPFGLKYKLKGCEAFFENRNIIIYKIKKQSLTEDLFTEKRIYELYGGFKIGKNSYLKGALPILRLIKPSMVWIDGKVVEDRIISGDYSLNNLTPGSHYIKLPNIKKIIINVVEMPANVLEWQDYYNKWDIRKKPATWQSQKIDQGIIGLDFSIISNTNAAINESVTRRWAKAFVFGQFHEKENNITINLIKSNNGRI
;
A
#
# COMPACT_ATOMS: atom_id res chain seq x y z
N MET A 1 24.61 -27.36 17.94
CA MET A 1 24.58 -25.89 18.07
C MET A 1 23.21 -25.51 18.57
N GLN A 2 23.08 -25.15 19.85
CA GLN A 2 21.81 -24.66 20.38
C GLN A 2 21.65 -23.23 19.86
N ASN A 3 20.69 -23.01 18.96
CA ASN A 3 20.39 -21.67 18.48
C ASN A 3 20.07 -20.78 19.69
N ASP A 4 20.73 -19.62 19.81
CA ASP A 4 20.42 -18.63 20.84
C ASP A 4 19.02 -18.06 20.56
N ILE A 5 18.03 -18.60 21.26
CA ILE A 5 16.61 -18.28 21.08
C ILE A 5 16.36 -16.78 21.25
N PHE A 6 17.09 -16.13 22.16
CA PHE A 6 16.96 -14.69 22.35
C PHE A 6 17.48 -13.91 21.13
N LYS A 7 18.59 -14.33 20.53
CA LYS A 7 19.09 -13.69 19.31
C LYS A 7 18.13 -13.86 18.12
N ILE A 8 17.45 -15.00 18.04
CA ILE A 8 16.37 -15.22 17.05
C ILE A 8 15.20 -14.29 17.34
N PHE A 9 14.76 -14.16 18.60
CA PHE A 9 13.72 -13.22 19.00
C PHE A 9 14.08 -11.77 18.65
N CYS A 10 15.33 -11.36 18.86
CA CYS A 10 15.78 -10.02 18.49
C CYS A 10 15.64 -9.76 16.98
N ARG A 11 15.95 -10.75 16.12
CA ARG A 11 15.71 -10.65 14.67
C ARG A 11 14.22 -10.60 14.34
N TYR A 12 13.41 -11.40 15.03
CA TYR A 12 11.97 -11.39 14.86
C TYR A 12 11.38 -9.99 15.17
N VAL A 13 11.81 -9.36 16.27
CA VAL A 13 11.45 -7.98 16.63
C VAL A 13 11.89 -6.99 15.55
N ASP A 14 13.13 -7.11 15.05
CA ASP A 14 13.65 -6.23 14.00
C ASP A 14 12.84 -6.34 12.71
N GLU A 15 12.53 -7.57 12.29
CA GLU A 15 11.81 -7.86 11.05
C GLU A 15 10.33 -7.48 11.09
N HIS A 16 9.67 -7.58 12.25
CA HIS A 16 8.23 -7.32 12.38
C HIS A 16 7.92 -5.89 12.82
N ILE A 17 8.74 -5.30 13.70
CA ILE A 17 8.48 -3.97 14.27
C ILE A 17 9.31 -2.90 13.57
N PHE A 18 10.62 -3.13 13.40
CA PHE A 18 11.54 -2.20 12.72
C PHE A 18 11.79 -2.57 11.26
N SER A 19 10.76 -3.17 10.65
CA SER A 19 10.83 -3.62 9.28
C SER A 19 11.08 -2.43 8.35
N ARG A 20 11.71 -2.71 7.21
CA ARG A 20 11.89 -1.71 6.15
C ARG A 20 10.56 -1.15 5.63
N GLU A 21 9.45 -1.83 5.90
CA GLU A 21 8.10 -1.35 5.53
C GLU A 21 7.66 -0.16 6.38
N ASN A 22 8.18 -0.04 7.61
CA ASN A 22 7.84 1.02 8.56
C ASN A 22 8.76 2.26 8.44
N LEU A 23 9.67 2.30 7.45
CA LEU A 23 10.57 3.44 7.23
C LEU A 23 9.80 4.74 6.95
N GLY A 24 10.22 5.82 7.62
CA GLY A 24 9.58 7.14 7.49
C GLY A 24 8.16 7.19 8.06
N SER A 25 7.81 6.23 8.91
CA SER A 25 6.49 6.12 9.56
C SER A 25 6.65 6.01 11.08
N TYR A 26 5.53 6.21 11.80
CA TYR A 26 5.49 5.98 13.24
C TYR A 26 5.56 4.49 13.55
N VAL A 27 6.55 4.09 14.35
CA VAL A 27 6.72 2.71 14.82
C VAL A 27 5.99 2.55 16.14
N ALA A 28 4.91 1.78 16.09
CA ALA A 28 4.23 1.27 17.27
C ALA A 28 5.00 0.05 17.80
N LEU A 29 5.67 0.17 18.95
CA LEU A 29 6.34 -0.94 19.62
C LEU A 29 5.32 -1.81 20.36
N VAL A 30 4.50 -2.54 19.61
CA VAL A 30 3.50 -3.44 20.17
C VAL A 30 4.14 -4.79 20.41
N VAL A 31 4.32 -5.13 21.69
CA VAL A 31 4.73 -6.48 22.08
C VAL A 31 3.79 -6.91 23.18
N ASP A 32 2.85 -7.78 22.85
CA ASP A 32 1.85 -8.34 23.74
C ASP A 32 1.89 -9.88 23.70
N GLN A 33 0.90 -10.54 24.31
CA GLN A 33 0.88 -12.00 24.35
C GLN A 33 0.76 -12.62 22.97
N SER A 34 -0.01 -12.02 22.04
CA SER A 34 -0.10 -12.51 20.66
C SER A 34 1.26 -12.51 19.98
N PHE A 35 2.01 -11.40 20.08
CA PHE A 35 3.33 -11.30 19.46
C PHE A 35 4.31 -12.37 19.98
N VAL A 36 4.30 -12.63 21.29
CA VAL A 36 5.17 -13.65 21.90
C VAL A 36 4.70 -15.07 21.56
N ASP A 37 3.39 -15.32 21.52
CA ASP A 37 2.81 -16.61 21.18
C ASP A 37 3.10 -16.97 19.70
N ASP A 38 2.97 -16.00 18.79
CA ASP A 38 3.30 -16.16 17.37
C ASP A 38 4.78 -16.49 17.18
N PHE A 39 5.69 -15.75 17.83
CA PHE A 39 7.11 -16.08 17.84
C PHE A 39 7.37 -17.51 18.35
N CYS A 40 6.75 -17.88 19.47
CA CYS A 40 6.94 -19.19 20.08
C CYS A 40 6.46 -20.31 19.15
N LYS A 41 5.33 -20.11 18.49
CA LYS A 41 4.76 -21.06 17.52
C LYS A 41 5.65 -21.23 16.30
N GLU A 42 6.13 -20.13 15.70
CA GLU A 42 6.99 -20.16 14.52
C GLU A 42 8.36 -20.78 14.78
N ASN A 43 8.90 -20.61 16.00
CA ASN A 43 10.23 -21.08 16.37
C ASN A 43 10.21 -22.36 17.22
N HIS A 44 9.03 -23.00 17.33
CA HIS A 44 8.83 -24.24 18.11
C HIS A 44 9.42 -24.16 19.54
N THR A 45 9.20 -23.04 20.22
CA THR A 45 9.68 -22.77 21.59
C THR A 45 8.53 -22.42 22.52
N THR A 46 8.82 -22.16 23.80
CA THR A 46 7.84 -21.66 24.78
C THR A 46 8.27 -20.30 25.32
N GLU A 47 7.30 -19.56 25.87
CA GLU A 47 7.55 -18.28 26.55
C GLU A 47 8.60 -18.47 27.66
N GLU A 48 8.49 -19.53 28.48
CA GLU A 48 9.42 -19.81 29.57
C GLU A 48 10.86 -19.98 29.08
N VAL A 49 11.05 -20.71 27.98
CA VAL A 49 12.37 -20.93 27.38
C VAL A 49 12.94 -19.61 26.84
N LEU A 50 12.11 -18.80 26.17
CA LEU A 50 12.49 -17.46 25.70
C LEU A 50 12.92 -16.57 26.88
N MET A 51 12.10 -16.45 27.93
CA MET A 51 12.40 -15.61 29.09
C MET A 51 13.66 -16.06 29.83
N CYS A 52 13.91 -17.38 29.90
CA CYS A 52 15.15 -17.93 30.44
C CYS A 52 16.38 -17.50 29.62
N SER A 53 16.27 -17.51 28.29
CA SER A 53 17.33 -17.05 27.38
C SER A 53 17.57 -15.54 27.50
N VAL A 54 16.50 -14.74 27.58
CA VAL A 54 16.57 -13.28 27.78
C VAL A 54 17.30 -12.97 29.09
N ARG A 55 16.91 -13.62 30.19
CA ARG A 55 17.55 -13.40 31.50
C ARG A 55 19.05 -13.67 31.46
N LYS A 56 19.50 -14.71 30.76
CA LYS A 56 20.94 -14.98 30.57
C LYS A 56 21.63 -13.87 29.78
N ALA A 57 20.99 -13.37 28.73
CA ALA A 57 21.54 -12.32 27.89
C ALA A 57 21.64 -10.96 28.60
N LEU A 58 20.71 -10.65 29.49
CA LEU A 58 20.72 -9.41 30.28
C LEU A 58 21.94 -9.29 31.20
N TRP A 59 22.61 -10.40 31.54
CA TRP A 59 23.86 -10.38 32.32
C TRP A 59 25.09 -9.94 31.51
N ASN A 60 24.98 -9.84 30.18
CA ASN A 60 26.08 -9.35 29.34
C ASN A 60 26.17 -7.81 29.40
N CYS A 61 27.39 -7.26 29.31
CA CYS A 61 27.64 -5.82 29.42
C CYS A 61 27.58 -5.07 28.08
N HIS A 62 27.68 -5.77 26.94
CA HIS A 62 27.67 -5.17 25.61
C HIS A 62 26.41 -5.59 24.85
N HIS A 63 25.59 -4.59 24.49
CA HIS A 63 24.36 -4.78 23.75
C HIS A 63 24.47 -4.06 22.40
N ASP A 64 24.45 -4.81 21.31
CA ASP A 64 24.26 -4.23 19.99
C ASP A 64 22.81 -3.74 19.82
N HIS A 65 22.54 -2.95 18.76
CA HIS A 65 21.19 -2.42 18.52
C HIS A 65 20.11 -3.50 18.37
N LEU A 66 20.49 -4.66 17.81
CA LEU A 66 19.59 -5.80 17.66
C LEU A 66 19.16 -6.33 19.03
N THR A 67 20.12 -6.49 19.94
CA THR A 67 19.90 -6.94 21.31
C THR A 67 19.10 -5.90 22.10
N ILE A 68 19.41 -4.61 21.97
CA ILE A 68 18.66 -3.50 22.60
C ILE A 68 17.17 -3.58 22.24
N LYS A 69 16.85 -3.77 20.95
CA LYS A 69 15.46 -3.94 20.49
C LYS A 69 14.77 -5.13 21.16
N GLY A 70 15.45 -6.28 21.24
CA GLY A 70 14.93 -7.47 21.92
C GLY A 70 14.68 -7.26 23.41
N ILE A 71 15.61 -6.58 24.12
CA ILE A 71 15.44 -6.24 25.54
C ILE A 71 14.21 -5.34 25.73
N ILE A 72 14.10 -4.28 24.92
CA ILE A 72 12.98 -3.34 24.99
C ILE A 72 11.66 -4.03 24.68
N ALA A 73 11.63 -4.94 23.70
CA ALA A 73 10.45 -5.74 23.39
C ALA A 73 9.96 -6.55 24.61
N ILE A 74 10.85 -7.21 25.34
CA ILE A 74 10.48 -7.94 26.57
C ILE A 74 10.02 -7.00 27.69
N GLN A 75 10.64 -5.83 27.80
CA GLN A 75 10.20 -4.81 28.75
C GLN A 75 8.78 -4.31 28.44
N LEU A 76 8.43 -4.18 27.15
CA LEU A 76 7.11 -3.80 26.68
C LEU A 76 6.10 -4.94 26.83
N PHE A 77 6.50 -6.18 26.55
CA PHE A 77 5.70 -7.36 26.85
C PHE A 77 5.32 -7.39 28.33
N ALA A 78 6.27 -7.17 29.23
CA ALA A 78 5.96 -7.06 30.66
C ALA A 78 5.03 -5.88 30.94
N ALA A 79 5.13 -4.76 30.23
CA ALA A 79 4.24 -3.62 30.41
C ALA A 79 2.80 -4.00 30.01
N THR A 80 2.59 -4.54 28.82
CA THR A 80 1.28 -4.85 28.25
C THR A 80 0.63 -6.08 28.90
N LYS A 81 1.43 -7.05 29.37
CA LYS A 81 0.93 -8.26 30.03
C LYS A 81 0.12 -7.90 31.27
N ARG A 82 -1.18 -8.24 31.28
CA ARG A 82 -2.15 -7.90 32.34
C ARG A 82 -2.48 -6.40 32.50
N ALA A 83 -2.20 -5.55 31.50
CA ALA A 83 -2.60 -4.14 31.52
C ALA A 83 -4.11 -3.96 31.78
N ASN A 84 -4.94 -4.85 31.23
CA ASN A 84 -6.40 -4.82 31.39
C ASN A 84 -6.91 -5.23 32.79
N LYS A 85 -6.10 -5.90 33.63
CA LYS A 85 -6.53 -6.40 34.97
C LYS A 85 -6.05 -5.52 36.11
N ASP A 86 -4.74 -5.29 36.19
CA ASP A 86 -4.11 -4.64 37.35
C ASP A 86 -3.69 -3.18 37.06
N GLY A 87 -4.01 -2.68 35.86
CA GLY A 87 -3.53 -1.40 35.35
C GLY A 87 -2.01 -1.37 35.08
N LEU A 88 -1.55 -0.25 34.54
CA LEU A 88 -0.13 0.00 34.25
C LEU A 88 0.43 1.08 35.18
N THR A 89 1.18 0.69 36.21
CA THR A 89 1.79 1.66 37.14
C THR A 89 3.28 1.39 37.33
N VAL A 90 4.02 2.43 37.70
CA VAL A 90 5.44 2.34 38.09
C VAL A 90 5.67 1.29 39.19
N GLY A 91 4.73 1.17 40.14
CA GLY A 91 4.84 0.27 41.29
C GLY A 91 4.62 -1.19 40.95
N ASN A 92 3.65 -1.50 40.08
CA ASN A 92 3.35 -2.88 39.69
C ASN A 92 4.25 -3.40 38.57
N TYR A 93 4.77 -2.51 37.70
CA TYR A 93 5.58 -2.89 36.54
C TYR A 93 6.84 -3.66 36.93
N ARG A 94 7.60 -3.19 37.93
CA ARG A 94 8.85 -3.84 38.34
C ARG A 94 8.64 -5.27 38.81
N ASN A 95 7.61 -5.48 39.64
CA ASN A 95 7.24 -6.81 40.13
C ASN A 95 6.82 -7.71 38.97
N ARG A 96 6.09 -7.16 38.00
CA ARG A 96 5.65 -7.89 36.81
C ARG A 96 6.81 -8.29 35.91
N LEU A 97 7.77 -7.40 35.65
CA LEU A 97 8.96 -7.73 34.87
C LEU A 97 9.81 -8.81 35.57
N SER A 98 9.98 -8.70 36.89
CA SER A 98 10.64 -9.73 37.71
C SER A 98 9.94 -11.09 37.60
N GLN A 99 8.61 -11.12 37.61
CA GLN A 99 7.82 -12.34 37.40
C GLN A 99 7.96 -12.92 35.99
N VAL A 100 7.86 -12.07 34.95
CA VAL A 100 7.99 -12.48 33.53
C VAL A 100 9.36 -13.11 33.26
N LEU A 101 10.43 -12.48 33.76
CA LEU A 101 11.79 -12.97 33.57
C LEU A 101 12.18 -14.08 34.56
N ASN A 102 11.34 -14.38 35.56
CA ASN A 102 11.70 -15.17 36.73
C ASN A 102 13.05 -14.71 37.31
N TRP A 103 13.22 -13.40 37.52
CA TRP A 103 14.49 -12.80 37.95
C TRP A 103 14.33 -12.13 39.31
N ASN A 104 15.31 -12.32 40.19
CA ASN A 104 15.36 -11.70 41.49
C ASN A 104 15.22 -10.17 41.36
N ILE A 105 14.34 -9.59 42.17
CA ILE A 105 13.97 -8.18 42.07
C ILE A 105 15.13 -7.23 42.41
N ASN A 106 16.07 -7.65 43.26
CA ASN A 106 17.24 -6.85 43.61
C ASN A 106 18.26 -6.84 42.48
N ASP A 107 18.53 -7.99 41.87
CA ASP A 107 19.42 -8.10 40.71
C ASP A 107 18.86 -7.30 39.52
N LEU A 108 17.55 -7.44 39.25
CA LEU A 108 16.87 -6.66 38.22
C LEU A 108 16.99 -5.15 38.49
N GLN A 109 16.86 -4.73 39.75
CA GLN A 109 16.99 -3.33 40.15
C GLN A 109 18.41 -2.81 39.91
N GLN A 110 19.44 -3.59 40.23
CA GLN A 110 20.84 -3.24 39.99
C GLN A 110 21.13 -3.14 38.49
N TRP A 111 20.61 -4.08 37.70
CA TRP A 111 20.71 -4.04 36.24
C TRP A 111 20.04 -2.78 35.66
N MET A 112 18.83 -2.44 36.11
CA MET A 112 18.12 -1.24 35.67
C MET A 112 18.89 0.05 35.96
N VAL A 113 19.51 0.15 37.14
CA VAL A 113 20.33 1.32 37.52
C VAL A 113 21.51 1.48 36.57
N THR A 114 22.09 0.37 36.11
CA THR A 114 23.31 0.37 35.32
C THR A 114 23.03 0.60 33.83
N TYR A 115 21.98 0.00 33.27
CA TYR A 115 21.82 -0.10 31.81
C TYR A 115 20.53 0.51 31.25
N GLN A 116 19.48 0.71 32.06
CA GLN A 116 18.14 1.00 31.53
C GLN A 116 18.09 2.28 30.69
N GLU A 117 18.69 3.36 31.19
CA GLU A 117 18.65 4.65 30.51
C GLU A 117 19.41 4.60 29.18
N ASP A 118 20.63 4.05 29.20
CA ASP A 118 21.47 3.90 28.00
C ASP A 118 20.80 3.04 26.93
N ILE A 119 20.14 1.94 27.32
CA ILE A 119 19.40 1.06 26.40
C ILE A 119 18.29 1.83 25.67
N TRP A 120 17.48 2.60 26.39
CA TRP A 120 16.38 3.36 25.79
C TRP A 120 16.87 4.54 24.95
N MET A 121 17.87 5.28 25.43
CA MET A 121 18.45 6.38 24.68
C MET A 121 19.13 5.89 23.39
N SER A 122 19.80 4.73 23.43
CA SER A 122 20.40 4.11 22.26
C SER A 122 19.36 3.69 21.22
N LEU A 123 18.17 3.21 21.65
CA LEU A 123 17.08 2.94 20.72
C LEU A 123 16.57 4.24 20.08
N TYR A 124 16.35 5.29 20.86
CA TYR A 124 15.85 6.56 20.33
C TYR A 124 16.80 7.17 19.31
N GLN A 125 18.11 7.17 19.59
CA GLN A 125 19.12 7.63 18.64
C GLN A 125 19.12 6.77 17.37
N TRP A 126 19.09 5.44 17.52
CA TRP A 126 19.05 4.54 16.37
C TRP A 126 17.80 4.78 15.50
N CYS A 127 16.64 5.02 16.11
CA CYS A 127 15.42 5.36 15.39
C CYS A 127 15.56 6.66 14.59
N ASP A 128 16.17 7.71 15.17
CA ASP A 128 16.43 8.96 14.47
C ASP A 128 17.34 8.75 13.26
N ASP A 129 18.44 8.01 13.44
CA ASP A 129 19.43 7.72 12.41
C ASP A 129 18.87 6.85 11.27
N ASN A 130 17.82 6.08 11.55
CA ASN A 130 17.18 5.16 10.61
C ASN A 130 15.76 5.59 10.20
N TYR A 131 15.39 6.85 10.45
CA TYR A 131 14.13 7.45 10.01
C TYR A 131 12.86 6.75 10.53
N PHE A 132 12.91 6.20 11.74
CA PHE A 132 11.75 5.67 12.44
C PHE A 132 11.22 6.69 13.44
N GLN A 133 9.95 7.04 13.33
CA GLN A 133 9.33 7.95 14.30
C GLN A 133 8.86 7.14 15.52
N ILE A 134 9.29 7.53 16.71
CA ILE A 134 8.91 6.88 17.96
C ILE A 134 8.64 7.94 19.04
N THR A 135 7.67 7.67 19.91
CA THR A 135 7.47 8.52 21.09
C THR A 135 8.66 8.38 22.05
N LYS A 136 9.30 9.50 22.34
CA LYS A 136 10.44 9.56 23.28
C LYS A 136 9.96 9.90 24.68
N CYS A 137 10.58 9.26 25.67
CA CYS A 137 10.40 9.56 27.08
C CYS A 137 11.64 10.30 27.59
N ASN A 138 11.45 11.48 28.18
CA ASN A 138 12.56 12.24 28.75
C ASN A 138 13.03 11.60 30.07
N PRO A 139 14.35 11.49 30.32
CA PRO A 139 14.88 11.07 31.60
C PRO A 139 14.33 11.93 32.75
N ARG A 140 14.11 11.29 33.91
CA ARG A 140 13.68 11.98 35.14
C ARG A 140 14.51 11.51 36.32
N THR A 141 14.49 12.27 37.40
CA THR A 141 15.15 11.90 38.65
C THR A 141 14.16 11.30 39.65
N GLY A 142 14.68 10.55 40.62
CA GLY A 142 13.89 10.03 41.75
C GLY A 142 13.08 8.76 41.45
N LYS A 143 12.00 8.58 42.22
CA LYS A 143 11.23 7.32 42.25
C LYS A 143 10.65 7.00 40.87
N GLY A 144 10.96 5.80 40.38
CA GLY A 144 10.45 5.30 39.12
C GLY A 144 11.19 5.80 37.88
N ARG A 145 12.40 6.38 38.02
CA ARG A 145 13.28 6.78 36.91
C ARG A 145 13.42 5.70 35.84
N TYR A 146 13.78 4.48 36.22
CA TYR A 146 14.13 3.42 35.25
C TYR A 146 12.90 2.78 34.59
N VAL A 147 11.82 2.58 35.36
CA VAL A 147 10.61 1.94 34.83
C VAL A 147 9.73 2.90 34.02
N GLN A 148 10.03 4.20 34.01
CA GLN A 148 9.22 5.17 33.27
C GLN A 148 9.23 4.91 31.77
N PHE A 149 10.35 4.46 31.20
CA PHE A 149 10.49 4.31 29.76
C PHE A 149 9.52 3.27 29.19
N PRO A 150 9.52 2.00 29.66
CA PRO A 150 8.57 1.00 29.16
C PRO A 150 7.13 1.36 29.52
N VAL A 151 6.89 1.97 30.68
CA VAL A 151 5.54 2.38 31.11
C VAL A 151 5.00 3.51 30.23
N ASN A 152 5.80 4.54 29.95
CA ASN A 152 5.40 5.67 29.12
C ASN A 152 5.14 5.23 27.68
N GLN A 153 5.98 4.33 27.16
CA GLN A 153 5.81 3.80 25.81
C GLN A 153 4.52 2.97 25.70
N ALA A 154 4.27 2.06 26.64
CA ALA A 154 3.04 1.25 26.64
C ALA A 154 1.78 2.12 26.76
N LEU A 155 1.79 3.16 27.61
CA LEU A 155 0.66 4.09 27.75
C LEU A 155 0.41 5.00 26.55
N LYS A 156 1.24 4.97 25.50
CA LYS A 156 1.11 5.88 24.36
C LYS A 156 1.00 5.16 23.03
N VAL A 157 1.05 3.84 23.03
CA VAL A 157 1.02 3.02 21.83
C VAL A 157 -0.13 2.03 21.92
N PHE A 158 -1.04 2.05 20.95
CA PHE A 158 -2.12 1.05 20.87
C PHE A 158 -1.55 -0.36 20.69
N THR A 159 -2.15 -1.36 21.34
CA THR A 159 -1.81 -2.77 21.11
C THR A 159 -2.47 -3.33 19.84
N ASP A 160 -2.12 -4.55 19.45
CA ASP A 160 -2.75 -5.22 18.31
C ASP A 160 -4.22 -5.51 18.61
N GLU A 161 -4.54 -5.87 19.87
CA GLU A 161 -5.92 -5.99 20.31
C GLU A 161 -6.70 -4.67 20.17
N ASP A 162 -6.11 -3.54 20.59
CA ASP A 162 -6.74 -2.23 20.44
C ASP A 162 -7.01 -1.93 18.96
N PHE A 163 -6.02 -2.16 18.10
CA PHE A 163 -6.17 -1.95 16.66
C PHE A 163 -7.20 -2.87 16.04
N LEU A 164 -7.34 -4.12 16.47
CA LEU A 164 -8.41 -5.01 15.99
C LEU A 164 -9.80 -4.45 16.28
N TYR A 165 -10.01 -3.86 17.47
CA TYR A 165 -11.27 -3.18 17.80
C TYR A 165 -11.46 -1.89 16.99
N ILE A 166 -10.42 -1.05 16.92
CA ILE A 166 -10.44 0.20 16.15
C ILE A 166 -10.76 -0.07 14.67
N SER A 167 -10.20 -1.13 14.09
CA SER A 167 -10.35 -1.49 12.67
C SER A 167 -11.79 -1.68 12.21
N LYS A 168 -12.71 -1.94 13.14
CA LYS A 168 -14.15 -1.99 12.84
C LYS A 168 -14.65 -0.68 12.22
N ILE A 169 -14.09 0.46 12.59
CA ILE A 169 -14.44 1.76 11.97
C ILE A 169 -14.07 1.81 10.49
N PHE A 170 -13.04 1.08 10.06
CA PHE A 170 -12.63 1.03 8.66
C PHE A 170 -13.72 0.35 7.83
N ILE A 171 -14.17 -0.81 8.28
CA ILE A 171 -15.24 -1.59 7.65
C ILE A 171 -16.54 -0.80 7.60
N GLU A 172 -16.95 -0.17 8.71
CA GLU A 172 -18.21 0.59 8.78
C GLU A 172 -18.20 1.83 7.87
N ASN A 173 -17.02 2.32 7.46
CA ASN A 173 -16.85 3.42 6.52
C ASN A 173 -16.47 2.96 5.10
N ASN A 174 -16.59 1.66 4.80
CA ASN A 174 -16.27 1.04 3.51
C ASN A 174 -14.82 1.29 3.06
N LEU A 175 -13.88 1.23 4.01
CA LEU A 175 -12.46 1.16 3.73
C LEU A 175 -12.05 -0.31 3.63
N TYR A 176 -11.19 -0.63 2.67
CA TYR A 176 -10.62 -1.95 2.53
C TYR A 176 -9.09 -1.95 2.57
N PRO A 177 -8.47 -3.10 2.90
CA PRO A 177 -7.02 -3.28 2.86
C PRO A 177 -6.40 -2.87 1.54
N GLY A 178 -5.32 -2.10 1.59
CA GLY A 178 -4.54 -1.78 0.41
C GLY A 178 -5.13 -0.70 -0.50
N GLU A 179 -6.10 0.10 -0.06
CA GLU A 179 -6.41 1.34 -0.76
C GLU A 179 -5.25 2.32 -0.71
N ASP A 180 -5.06 3.08 -1.80
CA ASP A 180 -4.10 4.17 -1.85
C ASP A 180 -4.78 5.48 -1.41
N ILE A 181 -4.86 5.72 -0.10
CA ILE A 181 -5.40 6.96 0.48
C ILE A 181 -4.39 7.63 1.40
N THR A 182 -4.28 8.95 1.27
CA THR A 182 -3.51 9.86 2.12
C THR A 182 -4.14 9.99 3.51
N GLN A 183 -3.37 10.45 4.50
CA GLN A 183 -3.86 10.69 5.85
C GLN A 183 -5.02 11.69 5.88
N THR A 184 -4.93 12.75 5.06
CA THR A 184 -5.98 13.76 4.93
C THR A 184 -7.28 13.15 4.37
N GLU A 185 -7.19 12.32 3.33
CA GLU A 185 -8.36 11.60 2.77
C GLU A 185 -8.94 10.62 3.79
N PHE A 186 -8.09 9.86 4.50
CA PHE A 186 -8.52 8.93 5.53
C PHE A 186 -9.35 9.63 6.62
N TRP A 187 -8.91 10.80 7.09
CA TRP A 187 -9.67 11.59 8.07
C TRP A 187 -10.88 12.35 7.51
N LYS A 188 -11.00 12.49 6.18
CA LYS A 188 -12.26 12.93 5.55
C LYS A 188 -13.32 11.82 5.57
N ILE A 189 -12.88 10.55 5.51
CA ILE A 189 -13.75 9.37 5.53
C ILE A 189 -14.17 9.06 6.97
N ILE A 190 -13.20 8.95 7.86
CA ILE A 190 -13.42 8.62 9.26
C ILE A 190 -13.57 9.91 10.07
N LYS A 191 -14.75 10.11 10.65
CA LYS A 191 -14.96 11.21 11.60
C LYS A 191 -14.14 10.93 12.87
N ARG A 192 -13.13 11.76 13.14
CA ARG A 192 -12.25 11.66 14.33
C ARG A 192 -13.03 11.47 15.64
N LYS A 193 -14.12 12.23 15.82
CA LYS A 193 -15.01 12.15 17.00
C LYS A 193 -15.67 10.77 17.19
N SER A 194 -15.76 9.95 16.15
CA SER A 194 -16.33 8.61 16.22
C SER A 194 -15.36 7.58 16.79
N ILE A 195 -14.04 7.83 16.80
CA ILE A 195 -13.01 6.87 17.24
C ILE A 195 -13.29 6.38 18.66
N SER A 196 -13.75 7.27 19.55
CA SER A 196 -14.05 6.95 20.96
C SER A 196 -15.03 5.80 21.14
N LYS A 197 -15.90 5.53 20.15
CA LYS A 197 -16.86 4.43 20.17
C LYS A 197 -16.26 3.06 19.88
N TYR A 198 -15.01 3.01 19.40
CA TYR A 198 -14.31 1.78 19.03
C TYR A 198 -13.15 1.47 19.99
N LEU A 199 -13.00 2.26 21.06
CA LEU A 199 -12.03 2.03 22.13
C LEU A 199 -12.65 1.09 23.18
N GLU A 200 -12.67 -0.20 22.86
CA GLU A 200 -13.30 -1.21 23.72
C GLU A 200 -12.44 -1.54 24.95
N THR A 201 -11.12 -1.54 24.81
CA THR A 201 -10.21 -1.85 25.92
C THR A 201 -10.02 -0.63 26.84
N ARG A 202 -9.70 -0.89 28.11
CA ARG A 202 -9.27 0.17 29.04
C ARG A 202 -7.96 0.80 28.56
N HIS A 203 -7.05 -0.02 28.03
CA HIS A 203 -5.76 0.40 27.52
C HIS A 203 -5.89 1.43 26.39
N ALA A 204 -6.74 1.21 25.39
CA ALA A 204 -6.94 2.14 24.28
C ALA A 204 -7.39 3.54 24.75
N LYS A 205 -8.19 3.61 25.82
CA LYS A 205 -8.59 4.88 26.44
C LYS A 205 -7.41 5.54 27.16
N GLU A 206 -6.58 4.76 27.84
CA GLU A 206 -5.35 5.25 28.47
C GLU A 206 -4.36 5.80 27.44
N VAL A 207 -4.24 5.17 26.26
CA VAL A 207 -3.40 5.64 25.14
C VAL A 207 -3.77 7.06 24.71
N ILE A 208 -5.05 7.32 24.48
CA ILE A 208 -5.52 8.66 24.09
C ILE A 208 -5.30 9.68 25.22
N ASN A 209 -5.57 9.31 26.46
CA ASN A 209 -5.41 10.21 27.61
C ASN A 209 -3.94 10.57 27.90
N ASN A 210 -2.98 9.73 27.50
CA ASN A 210 -1.55 9.95 27.72
C ASN A 210 -0.81 10.45 26.47
N SER A 211 -1.50 10.59 25.33
CA SER A 211 -0.94 11.17 24.11
C SER A 211 -0.60 12.65 24.33
N VAL A 212 0.54 13.11 23.80
CA VAL A 212 0.97 14.52 23.94
C VAL A 212 0.09 15.42 23.08
N SER A 213 -0.33 14.91 21.92
CA SER A 213 -1.23 15.60 20.99
C SER A 213 -2.27 14.64 20.41
N GLU A 214 -3.33 15.19 19.79
CA GLU A 214 -4.28 14.39 19.03
C GLU A 214 -3.58 13.65 17.87
N GLU A 215 -2.58 14.29 17.26
CA GLU A 215 -1.86 13.75 16.11
C GLU A 215 -1.06 12.48 16.44
N ASP A 216 -0.62 12.31 17.68
CA ASP A 216 0.19 11.17 18.13
C ASP A 216 -0.57 9.84 17.94
N TYR A 217 -1.82 9.78 18.41
CA TYR A 217 -2.63 8.56 18.32
C TYR A 217 -3.33 8.46 16.96
N LEU A 218 -3.68 9.58 16.33
CA LEU A 218 -4.26 9.56 14.98
C LEU A 218 -3.25 9.03 13.96
N SER A 219 -1.99 9.47 14.01
CA SER A 219 -0.93 8.97 13.14
C SER A 219 -0.72 7.46 13.30
N GLN A 220 -0.85 6.93 14.52
CA GLN A 220 -0.80 5.49 14.78
C GLN A 220 -1.94 4.74 14.07
N ILE A 221 -3.18 5.24 14.16
CA ILE A 221 -4.34 4.62 13.51
C ILE A 221 -4.19 4.62 11.99
N TYR A 222 -3.74 5.74 11.41
CA TYR A 222 -3.52 5.83 9.97
C TYR A 222 -2.37 4.92 9.50
N ASN A 223 -1.24 4.91 10.20
CA ASN A 223 -0.12 4.04 9.87
C ASN A 223 -0.48 2.56 10.01
N PHE A 224 -1.30 2.20 11.02
CA PHE A 224 -1.86 0.86 11.12
C PHE A 224 -2.74 0.54 9.91
N TYR A 225 -3.63 1.45 9.50
CA TYR A 225 -4.48 1.26 8.32
C TYR A 225 -3.66 1.00 7.03
N LEU A 226 -2.53 1.67 6.84
CA LEU A 226 -1.67 1.48 5.65
C LEU A 226 -1.13 0.04 5.50
N ARG A 227 -0.99 -0.69 6.62
CA ARG A 227 -0.49 -2.07 6.67
C ARG A 227 -1.56 -3.10 7.06
N TRP A 228 -2.78 -2.65 7.29
CA TRP A 228 -3.88 -3.50 7.75
C TRP A 228 -4.27 -4.54 6.71
N ASP A 229 -4.41 -5.79 7.14
CA ASP A 229 -4.68 -6.96 6.29
C ASP A 229 -6.17 -7.30 6.17
N GLY A 230 -7.05 -6.59 6.90
CA GLY A 230 -8.48 -6.86 6.92
C GLY A 230 -9.00 -7.51 8.21
N LYS A 231 -8.14 -7.79 9.19
CA LYS A 231 -8.56 -8.34 10.49
C LYS A 231 -9.21 -7.28 11.37
N TYR A 232 -10.36 -7.61 11.97
CA TYR A 232 -11.01 -6.75 12.95
C TYR A 232 -11.77 -7.59 13.98
N LYS A 233 -12.09 -6.99 15.12
CA LYS A 233 -12.84 -7.67 16.19
C LYS A 233 -14.31 -7.28 16.15
N LEU A 234 -15.18 -8.29 16.10
CA LEU A 234 -16.62 -8.14 16.25
C LEU A 234 -17.03 -8.78 17.58
N ARG A 235 -17.28 -7.94 18.60
CA ARG A 235 -17.37 -8.38 20.01
C ARG A 235 -16.06 -9.05 20.42
N ASP A 236 -16.06 -10.35 20.71
CA ASP A 236 -14.85 -11.09 21.11
C ASP A 236 -14.26 -11.97 20.00
N LYS A 237 -14.85 -11.95 18.79
CA LYS A 237 -14.39 -12.77 17.67
C LYS A 237 -13.55 -11.95 16.70
N VAL A 238 -12.38 -12.47 16.33
CA VAL A 238 -11.58 -11.94 15.23
C VAL A 238 -12.20 -12.40 13.91
N VAL A 239 -12.43 -11.45 13.00
CA VAL A 239 -13.01 -11.64 11.68
C VAL A 239 -12.04 -11.09 10.64
N GLN A 240 -11.99 -11.70 9.46
CA GLN A 240 -11.18 -11.28 8.32
C GLN A 240 -12.10 -10.83 7.17
N THR A 241 -11.78 -9.73 6.51
CA THR A 241 -12.37 -9.40 5.19
C THR A 241 -11.92 -10.37 4.11
N ASP A 242 -12.75 -10.62 3.09
CA ASP A 242 -12.36 -11.43 1.94
C ASP A 242 -11.21 -10.78 1.13
N PRO A 243 -10.00 -11.37 1.10
CA PRO A 243 -8.87 -10.81 0.37
C PRO A 243 -9.08 -10.78 -1.15
N LEU A 244 -9.88 -11.70 -1.69
CA LEU A 244 -10.13 -11.78 -3.14
C LEU A 244 -10.93 -10.57 -3.61
N LEU A 245 -11.95 -10.17 -2.85
CA LEU A 245 -12.76 -8.99 -3.15
C LEU A 245 -11.93 -7.71 -3.13
N ASN A 246 -10.92 -7.62 -2.26
CA ASN A 246 -10.04 -6.46 -2.13
C ASN A 246 -9.13 -6.25 -3.37
N SER A 247 -8.92 -7.29 -4.17
CA SER A 247 -8.05 -7.25 -5.37
C SER A 247 -8.78 -6.83 -6.65
N ILE A 248 -10.11 -6.79 -6.64
CA ILE A 248 -10.94 -6.57 -7.83
C ILE A 248 -10.90 -5.10 -8.24
N CYS A 249 -10.65 -4.87 -9.53
CA CYS A 249 -10.68 -3.58 -10.18
C CYS A 249 -11.96 -3.46 -11.02
N LEU A 250 -12.59 -2.29 -10.97
CA LEU A 250 -13.84 -2.04 -11.66
C LEU A 250 -13.63 -0.99 -12.76
N TYR A 251 -14.06 -1.31 -13.97
CA TYR A 251 -13.93 -0.44 -15.15
C TYR A 251 -15.29 -0.24 -15.82
N LEU A 252 -15.54 0.98 -16.27
CA LEU A 252 -16.68 1.34 -17.11
C LEU A 252 -16.20 1.52 -18.55
N THR A 253 -16.96 0.98 -19.50
CA THR A 253 -16.73 1.12 -20.95
C THR A 253 -16.95 2.56 -21.42
N GLU A 254 -16.17 3.05 -22.39
CA GLU A 254 -16.33 4.41 -22.96
C GLU A 254 -17.72 4.64 -23.56
N ASP A 255 -18.33 3.61 -24.15
CA ASP A 255 -19.68 3.66 -24.70
C ASP A 255 -20.79 3.67 -23.65
N LEU A 256 -20.43 3.61 -22.36
CA LEU A 256 -21.34 3.58 -21.21
C LEU A 256 -22.38 2.44 -21.29
N THR A 257 -22.03 1.30 -21.89
CA THR A 257 -22.93 0.15 -22.00
C THR A 257 -22.77 -0.84 -20.85
N SER A 258 -21.58 -0.91 -20.26
CA SER A 258 -21.24 -1.99 -19.32
C SER A 258 -20.12 -1.68 -18.34
N ILE A 259 -20.20 -2.35 -17.19
CA ILE A 259 -19.16 -2.40 -16.17
C ILE A 259 -18.46 -3.75 -16.22
N GLU A 260 -17.13 -3.74 -16.08
CA GLU A 260 -16.27 -4.90 -16.06
C GLU A 260 -15.55 -5.01 -14.72
N LEU A 261 -15.62 -6.20 -14.12
CA LEU A 261 -14.82 -6.58 -12.97
C LEU A 261 -13.61 -7.34 -13.48
N ARG A 262 -12.42 -6.89 -13.08
CA ARG A 262 -11.13 -7.44 -13.50
C ARG A 262 -10.28 -7.75 -12.28
N ASN A 263 -9.42 -8.76 -12.39
CA ASN A 263 -8.43 -9.04 -11.34
C ASN A 263 -7.23 -8.09 -11.45
N GLU A 264 -6.24 -8.29 -10.58
CA GLU A 264 -4.97 -7.52 -10.56
C GLU A 264 -4.16 -7.63 -11.87
N ASN A 265 -4.31 -8.71 -12.62
CA ASN A 265 -3.69 -8.93 -13.92
C ASN A 265 -4.54 -8.41 -15.08
N LEU A 266 -5.57 -7.61 -14.76
CA LEU A 266 -6.53 -7.04 -15.70
C LEU A 266 -7.34 -8.08 -16.49
N LYS A 267 -7.33 -9.36 -16.09
CA LYS A 267 -8.17 -10.39 -16.71
C LYS A 267 -9.64 -10.13 -16.36
N LEU A 268 -10.51 -10.19 -17.36
CA LEU A 268 -11.96 -10.07 -17.18
C LEU A 268 -12.50 -11.21 -16.33
N LEU A 269 -13.18 -10.88 -15.23
CA LEU A 269 -13.86 -11.81 -14.35
C LEU A 269 -15.36 -11.84 -14.64
N ARG A 270 -15.99 -10.66 -14.71
CA ARG A 270 -17.43 -10.50 -14.97
C ARG A 270 -17.69 -9.22 -15.73
N LYS A 271 -18.78 -9.20 -16.50
CA LYS A 271 -19.29 -8.04 -17.22
C LYS A 271 -20.78 -7.87 -16.92
N PHE A 272 -21.21 -6.66 -16.61
CA PHE A 272 -22.59 -6.30 -16.31
C PHE A 272 -23.07 -5.24 -17.31
N SER A 273 -24.21 -5.46 -17.95
CA SER A 273 -24.86 -4.43 -18.76
C SER A 273 -25.49 -3.38 -17.84
N LEU A 274 -25.32 -2.10 -18.18
CA LEU A 274 -25.88 -0.98 -17.42
C LEU A 274 -27.41 -0.89 -17.52
N ASP A 275 -28.03 -1.46 -18.56
CA ASP A 275 -29.48 -1.36 -18.80
C ASP A 275 -30.33 -1.93 -17.67
N ASN A 276 -29.85 -3.01 -17.05
CA ASN A 276 -30.60 -3.75 -16.02
C ASN A 276 -29.84 -3.91 -14.71
N MET A 277 -28.68 -3.25 -14.57
CA MET A 277 -27.79 -3.42 -13.42
C MET A 277 -28.46 -2.98 -12.12
N LYS A 278 -28.41 -3.84 -11.10
CA LYS A 278 -28.79 -3.53 -9.73
C LYS A 278 -27.57 -3.50 -8.82
N TYR A 279 -27.72 -2.81 -7.70
CA TYR A 279 -26.66 -2.75 -6.68
C TYR A 279 -26.29 -4.14 -6.14
N SER A 280 -27.31 -4.98 -5.90
CA SER A 280 -27.15 -6.37 -5.44
C SER A 280 -26.32 -7.24 -6.39
N ASP A 281 -26.34 -6.94 -7.69
CA ASP A 281 -25.65 -7.75 -8.70
C ASP A 281 -24.13 -7.57 -8.59
N ILE A 282 -23.69 -6.38 -8.17
CA ILE A 282 -22.27 -6.02 -8.02
C ILE A 282 -21.79 -6.29 -6.59
N GLN A 283 -22.61 -6.00 -5.57
CA GLN A 283 -22.19 -6.04 -4.16
C GLN A 283 -21.63 -7.39 -3.72
N VAL A 284 -22.08 -8.49 -4.33
CA VAL A 284 -21.58 -9.85 -4.05
C VAL A 284 -20.13 -10.05 -4.51
N TYR A 285 -19.68 -9.28 -5.50
CA TYR A 285 -18.38 -9.45 -6.15
C TYR A 285 -17.45 -8.25 -5.99
N TYR A 286 -17.89 -7.18 -5.34
CA TYR A 286 -17.11 -5.95 -5.26
C TYR A 286 -17.43 -5.16 -3.99
N HIS A 287 -16.37 -4.68 -3.33
CA HIS A 287 -16.50 -3.80 -2.18
C HIS A 287 -16.66 -2.35 -2.63
N PHE A 288 -17.85 -1.80 -2.46
CA PHE A 288 -18.14 -0.42 -2.83
C PHE A 288 -17.34 0.56 -1.97
N LYS A 289 -16.54 1.42 -2.60
CA LYS A 289 -15.86 2.53 -1.91
C LYS A 289 -16.85 3.51 -1.26
N ARG A 290 -18.03 3.67 -1.84
CA ARG A 290 -19.13 4.46 -1.28
C ARG A 290 -20.45 3.73 -1.47
N LYS A 291 -21.26 3.67 -0.40
CA LYS A 291 -22.58 3.05 -0.48
C LYS A 291 -23.43 3.69 -1.59
N GLY A 292 -23.87 2.87 -2.53
CA GLY A 292 -24.76 3.26 -3.62
C GLY A 292 -24.15 4.20 -4.68
N LEU A 293 -22.81 4.38 -4.70
CA LEU A 293 -22.12 5.28 -5.62
C LEU A 293 -20.80 4.66 -6.11
N LEU A 294 -20.62 4.58 -7.42
CA LEU A 294 -19.34 4.30 -8.05
C LEU A 294 -18.85 5.57 -8.73
N LEU A 295 -17.60 5.94 -8.47
CA LEU A 295 -16.98 7.14 -9.04
C LEU A 295 -15.85 6.73 -9.97
N PHE A 296 -15.77 7.34 -11.14
CA PHE A 296 -14.80 6.99 -12.16
C PHE A 296 -14.04 8.20 -12.66
N LYS A 297 -12.76 7.98 -12.95
CA LYS A 297 -11.93 8.87 -13.76
C LYS A 297 -11.62 8.20 -15.10
N LYS A 298 -11.26 8.98 -16.11
CA LYS A 298 -10.70 8.41 -17.35
C LYS A 298 -9.40 7.69 -17.02
N ASP A 299 -9.22 6.48 -17.55
CA ASP A 299 -7.99 5.73 -17.29
C ASP A 299 -6.81 6.41 -17.97
N ASP A 300 -5.66 6.46 -17.29
CA ASP A 300 -4.48 7.18 -17.78
C ASP A 300 -3.72 6.39 -18.87
N LEU A 301 -4.03 5.09 -19.03
CA LEU A 301 -3.37 4.16 -19.95
C LEU A 301 -4.32 3.61 -21.02
N TYR A 302 -5.60 3.45 -20.67
CA TYR A 302 -6.62 2.85 -21.53
C TYR A 302 -7.70 3.87 -21.87
N ASP A 303 -7.49 4.63 -22.95
CA ASP A 303 -8.36 5.73 -23.40
C ASP A 303 -9.84 5.35 -23.63
N ASP A 304 -10.16 4.06 -23.77
CA ASP A 304 -11.51 3.51 -23.97
C ASP A 304 -12.19 3.05 -22.66
N ARG A 305 -11.61 3.40 -21.52
CA ARG A 305 -12.06 2.94 -20.20
C ARG A 305 -12.06 4.05 -19.16
N TRP A 306 -12.99 3.89 -18.24
CA TRP A 306 -13.10 4.68 -17.02
C TRP A 306 -12.77 3.77 -15.84
N GLN A 307 -11.81 4.17 -15.01
CA GLN A 307 -11.38 3.41 -13.84
C GLN A 307 -12.13 3.88 -12.60
N GLU A 308 -12.66 2.94 -11.81
CA GLU A 308 -13.29 3.26 -10.53
C GLU A 308 -12.25 3.74 -9.51
N VAL A 309 -12.53 4.88 -8.89
CA VAL A 309 -11.66 5.56 -7.94
C VAL A 309 -12.42 6.04 -6.72
N ARG A 310 -11.71 6.13 -5.58
CA ARG A 310 -12.29 6.83 -4.44
C ARG A 310 -12.36 8.33 -4.73
N TYR A 311 -11.31 8.94 -5.23
CA TYR A 311 -11.31 10.37 -5.51
C TYR A 311 -10.79 10.63 -6.91
N ILE A 312 -11.32 11.66 -7.55
CA ILE A 312 -10.80 12.18 -8.81
C ILE A 312 -9.67 13.18 -8.48
N ASP A 313 -8.53 13.07 -9.15
CA ASP A 313 -7.39 13.98 -8.94
C ASP A 313 -7.75 15.38 -9.42
N SER A 314 -7.92 16.32 -8.49
CA SER A 314 -8.35 17.69 -8.78
C SER A 314 -7.37 18.50 -9.64
N SER A 315 -6.09 18.12 -9.71
CA SER A 315 -5.10 18.85 -10.51
C SER A 315 -5.33 18.73 -12.02
N LYS A 316 -6.11 17.72 -12.44
CA LYS A 316 -6.53 17.54 -13.83
C LYS A 316 -7.85 18.24 -14.15
N TYR A 317 -8.52 18.84 -13.16
CA TYR A 317 -9.90 19.33 -13.26
C TYR A 317 -10.00 20.74 -12.67
N ASP A 318 -9.92 21.75 -13.53
CA ASP A 318 -10.11 23.14 -13.14
C ASP A 318 -11.58 23.49 -12.82
N TYR A 319 -11.78 24.53 -12.02
CA TYR A 319 -13.09 25.14 -11.73
C TYR A 319 -13.69 25.88 -12.94
N SER A 320 -13.00 25.94 -14.09
CA SER A 320 -13.49 26.64 -15.26
C SER A 320 -14.68 25.89 -15.86
N LYS A 321 -15.76 26.63 -16.18
CA LYS A 321 -16.94 26.07 -16.86
C LYS A 321 -16.58 25.43 -18.21
N GLU A 322 -15.47 25.90 -18.80
CA GLU A 322 -14.91 25.47 -20.09
C GLU A 322 -14.04 24.20 -20.00
N SER A 323 -13.73 23.69 -18.80
CA SER A 323 -12.96 22.44 -18.68
C SER A 323 -13.74 21.27 -19.28
N GLU A 324 -13.15 20.65 -20.31
CA GLU A 324 -13.65 19.41 -20.94
C GLU A 324 -13.38 18.17 -20.07
N MET A 325 -12.54 18.29 -19.04
CA MET A 325 -12.24 17.19 -18.13
C MET A 325 -13.42 16.99 -17.16
N PHE A 326 -14.03 15.81 -17.18
CA PHE A 326 -15.02 15.37 -16.18
C PHE A 326 -14.74 13.93 -15.70
N GLY A 327 -15.24 13.60 -14.51
CA GLY A 327 -15.39 12.22 -14.05
C GLY A 327 -16.82 11.73 -14.27
N LEU A 328 -17.05 10.45 -14.04
CA LEU A 328 -18.39 9.86 -14.10
C LEU A 328 -18.79 9.30 -12.75
N ALA A 329 -20.06 9.44 -12.38
CA ALA A 329 -20.61 8.82 -11.19
C ALA A 329 -21.83 7.98 -11.54
N ILE A 330 -21.80 6.70 -11.18
CA ILE A 330 -22.95 5.80 -11.28
C ILE A 330 -23.63 5.73 -9.92
N CYS A 331 -24.87 6.19 -9.86
CA CYS A 331 -25.68 6.25 -8.65
C CYS A 331 -26.76 5.20 -8.67
N PHE A 332 -26.80 4.34 -7.66
CA PHE A 332 -27.87 3.37 -7.48
C PHE A 332 -29.03 4.02 -6.72
N LYS A 333 -30.13 4.26 -7.41
CA LYS A 333 -31.26 5.10 -6.95
C LYS A 333 -31.81 4.70 -5.58
N ASN A 334 -31.84 3.41 -5.30
CA ASN A 334 -32.43 2.84 -4.07
C ASN A 334 -31.44 2.70 -2.91
N GLU A 335 -30.15 2.90 -3.16
CA GLU A 335 -29.08 2.62 -2.18
C GLU A 335 -28.28 3.87 -1.79
N ILE A 336 -28.26 4.88 -2.67
CA ILE A 336 -27.49 6.10 -2.45
C ILE A 336 -28.05 6.90 -1.24
N PRO A 337 -27.22 7.22 -0.23
CA PRO A 337 -27.62 8.09 0.87
C PRO A 337 -28.06 9.47 0.40
N PHE A 338 -29.05 10.06 1.07
CA PHE A 338 -29.60 11.39 0.75
C PHE A 338 -28.50 12.47 0.62
N GLY A 339 -27.52 12.47 1.53
CA GLY A 339 -26.42 13.44 1.50
C GLY A 339 -25.56 13.34 0.24
N LEU A 340 -25.31 12.14 -0.29
CA LEU A 340 -24.59 11.96 -1.55
C LEU A 340 -25.47 12.32 -2.75
N LYS A 341 -26.75 11.93 -2.72
CA LYS A 341 -27.71 12.31 -3.77
C LYS A 341 -27.83 13.84 -3.91
N TYR A 342 -27.83 14.56 -2.78
CA TYR A 342 -27.89 16.02 -2.77
C TYR A 342 -26.65 16.67 -3.41
N LYS A 343 -25.45 16.12 -3.21
CA LYS A 343 -24.20 16.63 -3.81
C LYS A 343 -24.17 16.55 -5.33
N LEU A 344 -24.92 15.59 -5.88
CA LEU A 344 -25.03 15.39 -7.32
C LEU A 344 -26.14 16.26 -7.94
N LYS A 345 -26.86 17.03 -7.13
CA LYS A 345 -27.87 17.96 -7.61
C LYS A 345 -27.21 19.02 -8.50
N GLY A 346 -27.70 19.15 -9.73
CA GLY A 346 -27.16 20.06 -10.73
C GLY A 346 -26.02 19.48 -11.58
N CYS A 347 -25.61 18.23 -11.37
CA CYS A 347 -24.76 17.53 -12.31
C CYS A 347 -25.57 17.10 -13.54
N GLU A 348 -24.96 17.17 -14.72
CA GLU A 348 -25.54 16.68 -15.98
C GLU A 348 -25.65 15.15 -15.94
N ALA A 349 -26.80 14.59 -16.34
CA ALA A 349 -27.00 13.15 -16.42
C ALA A 349 -26.83 12.66 -17.86
N PHE A 350 -25.97 11.66 -18.07
CA PHE A 350 -25.77 11.01 -19.38
C PHE A 350 -26.77 9.89 -19.63
N PHE A 351 -27.13 9.17 -18.58
CA PHE A 351 -27.96 7.97 -18.67
C PHE A 351 -28.79 7.81 -17.40
N GLU A 352 -30.02 7.36 -17.57
CA GLU A 352 -30.92 7.08 -16.46
C GLU A 352 -31.84 5.91 -16.81
N ASN A 353 -31.94 4.95 -15.90
CA ASN A 353 -32.91 3.87 -15.98
C ASN A 353 -33.60 3.66 -14.63
N ARG A 354 -34.36 2.58 -14.46
CA ARG A 354 -35.08 2.31 -13.20
C ARG A 354 -34.17 2.18 -11.97
N ASN A 355 -32.95 1.70 -12.14
CA ASN A 355 -32.06 1.33 -11.04
C ASN A 355 -30.91 2.33 -10.82
N ILE A 356 -30.42 2.95 -11.90
CA ILE A 356 -29.23 3.80 -11.87
C ILE A 356 -29.40 5.14 -12.57
N ILE A 357 -28.54 6.10 -12.21
CA ILE A 357 -28.29 7.35 -12.95
C ILE A 357 -26.79 7.50 -13.12
N ILE A 358 -26.34 7.92 -14.30
CA ILE A 358 -24.93 8.23 -14.58
C ILE A 358 -24.79 9.74 -14.73
N TYR A 359 -24.02 10.36 -13.82
CA TYR A 359 -23.75 11.78 -13.82
C TYR A 359 -22.35 12.12 -14.32
N LYS A 360 -22.25 13.25 -15.01
CA LYS A 360 -21.01 13.96 -15.29
C LYS A 360 -20.57 14.75 -14.07
N ILE A 361 -19.39 14.45 -13.54
CA ILE A 361 -18.84 15.07 -12.33
C ILE A 361 -17.74 16.04 -12.71
N LYS A 362 -17.98 17.32 -12.44
CA LYS A 362 -16.98 18.38 -12.49
C LYS A 362 -16.65 18.86 -11.08
N LYS A 363 -15.49 19.50 -10.92
CA LYS A 363 -15.09 20.08 -9.63
C LYS A 363 -15.90 21.35 -9.38
N GLN A 364 -16.76 21.31 -8.37
CA GLN A 364 -17.59 22.43 -7.92
C GLN A 364 -17.87 22.30 -6.42
N SER A 365 -18.41 23.35 -5.80
CA SER A 365 -18.63 23.39 -4.34
C SER A 365 -19.40 22.18 -3.79
N LEU A 366 -20.42 21.68 -4.50
CA LEU A 366 -21.21 20.53 -4.03
C LEU A 366 -20.51 19.17 -4.22
N THR A 367 -19.57 19.05 -5.16
CA THR A 367 -18.89 17.79 -5.50
C THR A 367 -17.44 17.76 -5.06
N GLU A 368 -16.95 18.81 -4.38
CA GLU A 368 -15.54 18.98 -4.01
C GLU A 368 -14.98 17.81 -3.19
N ASP A 369 -15.82 17.16 -2.38
CA ASP A 369 -15.46 15.99 -1.59
C ASP A 369 -15.31 14.69 -2.41
N LEU A 370 -15.65 14.71 -3.70
CA LEU A 370 -15.35 13.64 -4.65
C LEU A 370 -13.97 13.80 -5.28
N PHE A 371 -13.28 14.90 -5.01
CA PHE A 371 -11.96 15.20 -5.53
C PHE A 371 -10.89 15.15 -4.44
N THR A 372 -9.64 14.93 -4.88
CA THR A 372 -8.47 14.95 -4.01
C THR A 372 -7.35 15.81 -4.59
N GLU A 373 -6.41 16.23 -3.75
CA GLU A 373 -5.22 16.94 -4.20
C GLU A 373 -4.29 16.01 -4.97
N LYS A 374 -3.44 16.60 -5.83
CA LYS A 374 -2.42 15.83 -6.55
C LYS A 374 -1.54 15.10 -5.54
N ARG A 375 -1.26 13.82 -5.81
CA ARG A 375 -0.31 13.03 -5.02
C ARG A 375 1.04 13.73 -5.01
N ILE A 376 1.84 13.48 -3.98
CA ILE A 376 3.20 14.05 -3.89
C ILE A 376 4.17 13.41 -4.88
N TYR A 377 3.75 12.32 -5.54
CA TYR A 377 4.51 11.60 -6.55
C TYR A 377 3.61 11.15 -7.70
N GLU A 378 4.20 10.89 -8.86
CA GLU A 378 3.58 10.20 -9.99
C GLU A 378 4.58 9.19 -10.60
N LEU A 379 4.09 8.06 -11.09
CA LEU A 379 4.86 7.16 -11.95
C LEU A 379 4.48 7.45 -13.39
N TYR A 380 5.44 7.88 -14.20
CA TYR A 380 5.18 8.25 -15.60
C TYR A 380 6.04 7.44 -16.57
N GLY A 381 5.46 7.10 -17.72
CA GLY A 381 6.11 6.30 -18.75
C GLY A 381 6.28 4.82 -18.38
N GLY A 382 7.27 4.17 -18.98
CA GLY A 382 7.53 2.74 -18.84
C GLY A 382 6.61 1.85 -19.69
N PHE A 383 7.06 0.64 -19.96
CA PHE A 383 6.30 -0.38 -20.68
C PHE A 383 5.64 -1.33 -19.68
N LYS A 384 4.36 -1.05 -19.43
CA LYS A 384 3.56 -1.75 -18.43
C LYS A 384 2.86 -2.96 -19.04
N ILE A 385 3.09 -4.14 -18.45
CA ILE A 385 2.51 -5.42 -18.89
C ILE A 385 1.46 -5.99 -17.91
N GLY A 386 1.28 -5.33 -16.77
CA GLY A 386 0.26 -5.63 -15.76
C GLY A 386 0.10 -4.47 -14.79
N LYS A 387 -0.82 -4.54 -13.82
CA LYS A 387 -1.16 -3.39 -12.94
C LYS A 387 0.05 -2.75 -12.24
N ASN A 388 1.00 -3.56 -11.78
CA ASN A 388 2.24 -3.12 -11.15
C ASN A 388 3.47 -3.71 -11.85
N SER A 389 3.30 -4.32 -13.03
CA SER A 389 4.35 -5.10 -13.69
C SER A 389 4.88 -4.36 -14.92
N TYR A 390 6.20 -4.20 -14.98
CA TYR A 390 6.92 -3.49 -16.03
C TYR A 390 8.00 -4.36 -16.62
N LEU A 391 8.29 -4.13 -17.90
CA LEU A 391 9.37 -4.80 -18.59
C LEU A 391 10.73 -4.24 -18.17
N LYS A 392 11.70 -5.14 -17.94
CA LYS A 392 13.11 -4.76 -17.69
C LYS A 392 13.63 -3.81 -18.77
N GLY A 393 14.28 -2.71 -18.35
CA GLY A 393 14.81 -1.67 -19.24
C GLY A 393 13.78 -0.63 -19.72
N ALA A 394 12.50 -0.83 -19.40
CA ALA A 394 11.42 0.11 -19.69
C ALA A 394 10.57 0.34 -18.43
N LEU A 395 11.20 0.59 -17.30
CA LEU A 395 10.53 0.95 -16.05
C LEU A 395 10.06 2.41 -16.08
N PRO A 396 9.04 2.76 -15.26
CA PRO A 396 8.55 4.12 -15.20
C PRO A 396 9.56 5.03 -14.50
N ILE A 397 9.39 6.34 -14.67
CA ILE A 397 10.10 7.36 -13.91
C ILE A 397 9.22 7.74 -12.71
N LEU A 398 9.83 7.76 -11.52
CA LEU A 398 9.23 8.31 -10.32
C LEU A 398 9.43 9.82 -10.32
N ARG A 399 8.38 10.59 -10.58
CA ARG A 399 8.41 12.05 -10.44
C ARG A 399 7.87 12.46 -9.08
N LEU A 400 8.67 13.22 -8.34
CA LEU A 400 8.31 13.82 -7.07
C LEU A 400 7.83 15.25 -7.29
N ILE A 401 6.54 15.46 -7.02
CA ILE A 401 5.87 16.76 -7.13
C ILE A 401 6.20 17.62 -5.90
N LYS A 402 6.43 16.99 -4.74
CA LYS A 402 7.01 17.63 -3.55
C LYS A 402 8.33 16.94 -3.20
N PRO A 403 9.36 17.68 -2.76
CA PRO A 403 10.60 17.09 -2.29
C PRO A 403 10.34 16.05 -1.18
N SER A 404 10.92 14.87 -1.30
CA SER A 404 10.72 13.78 -0.33
C SER A 404 11.97 12.90 -0.19
N MET A 405 12.11 12.25 0.97
CA MET A 405 12.96 11.07 1.10
C MET A 405 12.34 9.91 0.32
N VAL A 406 13.17 9.08 -0.30
CA VAL A 406 12.73 7.89 -1.06
C VAL A 406 13.58 6.70 -0.66
N TRP A 407 12.91 5.61 -0.33
CA TRP A 407 13.56 4.31 -0.12
C TRP A 407 13.10 3.32 -1.18
N ILE A 408 14.05 2.57 -1.73
CA ILE A 408 13.82 1.46 -2.65
C ILE A 408 14.36 0.20 -1.98
N ASP A 409 13.49 -0.78 -1.76
CA ASP A 409 13.81 -2.01 -1.01
C ASP A 409 14.46 -1.75 0.35
N GLY A 410 14.07 -0.62 0.96
CA GLY A 410 14.53 -0.12 2.24
C GLY A 410 15.92 0.53 2.22
N LYS A 411 16.53 0.70 1.06
CA LYS A 411 17.74 1.51 0.89
C LYS A 411 17.35 2.91 0.45
N VAL A 412 17.92 3.91 1.09
CA VAL A 412 17.71 5.30 0.69
C VAL A 412 18.33 5.52 -0.70
N VAL A 413 17.61 6.22 -1.58
CA VAL A 413 18.08 6.50 -2.95
C VAL A 413 19.26 7.49 -2.94
N GLU A 414 19.12 8.55 -2.14
CA GLU A 414 20.19 9.49 -1.80
C GLU A 414 20.06 9.83 -0.31
N ASP A 415 21.16 10.10 0.39
CA ASP A 415 21.17 10.47 1.84
C ASP A 415 20.58 11.87 2.12
N ARG A 416 19.60 12.30 1.33
CA ARG A 416 18.94 13.60 1.40
C ARG A 416 17.56 13.56 0.75
N ILE A 417 16.77 14.60 1.04
CA ILE A 417 15.50 14.85 0.36
C ILE A 417 15.79 15.11 -1.13
N ILE A 418 15.15 14.34 -2.00
CA ILE A 418 15.27 14.47 -3.46
C ILE A 418 14.03 15.14 -4.06
N SER A 419 14.19 15.75 -5.23
CA SER A 419 13.12 16.42 -5.98
C SER A 419 13.22 16.12 -7.48
N GLY A 420 12.09 16.22 -8.18
CA GLY A 420 12.04 15.97 -9.62
C GLY A 420 11.95 14.50 -10.00
N ASP A 421 12.63 14.12 -11.08
CA ASP A 421 12.42 12.85 -11.80
C ASP A 421 13.53 11.84 -11.48
N TYR A 422 13.14 10.64 -11.03
CA TYR A 422 14.06 9.54 -10.72
C TYR A 422 13.77 8.32 -11.58
N SER A 423 14.76 7.87 -12.35
CA SER A 423 14.61 6.69 -13.21
C SER A 423 14.67 5.39 -12.41
N LEU A 424 13.70 4.51 -12.62
CA LEU A 424 13.66 3.18 -11.99
C LEU A 424 14.32 2.10 -12.85
N ASN A 425 14.93 2.44 -13.99
CA ASN A 425 15.54 1.46 -14.90
C ASN A 425 16.69 0.64 -14.30
N ASN A 426 17.22 1.07 -13.15
CA ASN A 426 18.28 0.36 -12.42
C ASN A 426 17.76 -0.85 -11.63
N LEU A 427 16.44 -1.03 -11.51
CA LEU A 427 15.86 -2.18 -10.81
C LEU A 427 16.09 -3.48 -11.59
N THR A 428 16.52 -4.51 -10.87
CA THR A 428 16.70 -5.86 -11.40
C THR A 428 15.36 -6.56 -11.62
N PRO A 429 15.31 -7.70 -12.33
CA PRO A 429 14.11 -8.54 -12.35
C PRO A 429 13.72 -8.98 -10.94
N GLY A 430 12.42 -8.93 -10.62
CA GLY A 430 11.92 -9.25 -9.28
C GLY A 430 10.81 -8.32 -8.81
N SER A 431 10.37 -8.50 -7.56
CA SER A 431 9.43 -7.59 -6.91
C SER A 431 10.19 -6.58 -6.06
N HIS A 432 9.92 -5.31 -6.31
CA HIS A 432 10.54 -4.17 -5.65
C HIS A 432 9.46 -3.32 -4.99
N TYR A 433 9.82 -2.62 -3.92
CA TYR A 433 8.95 -1.60 -3.36
C TYR A 433 9.65 -0.26 -3.21
N ILE A 434 8.86 0.79 -3.40
CA ILE A 434 9.24 2.17 -3.16
C ILE A 434 8.45 2.66 -1.95
N LYS A 435 9.14 3.22 -0.96
CA LYS A 435 8.53 3.85 0.21
C LYS A 435 8.79 5.36 0.18
N LEU A 436 7.72 6.10 0.45
CA LEU A 436 7.73 7.52 0.77
C LEU A 436 7.26 7.69 2.23
N PRO A 437 7.66 8.76 2.94
CA PRO A 437 7.19 9.03 4.29
C PRO A 437 5.67 9.10 4.35
N ASN A 438 5.05 8.46 5.35
CA ASN A 438 3.60 8.50 5.61
C ASN A 438 2.69 8.16 4.41
N ILE A 439 3.19 7.39 3.44
CA ILE A 439 2.41 6.92 2.29
C ILE A 439 2.55 5.40 2.18
N LYS A 440 1.53 4.76 1.63
CA LYS A 440 1.54 3.34 1.30
C LYS A 440 2.76 3.01 0.43
N LYS A 441 3.38 1.84 0.65
CA LYS A 441 4.42 1.34 -0.26
C LYS A 441 3.86 1.15 -1.67
N ILE A 442 4.65 1.53 -2.65
CA ILE A 442 4.38 1.32 -4.07
C ILE A 442 5.10 0.03 -4.46
N ILE A 443 4.38 -0.93 -5.02
CA ILE A 443 4.97 -2.21 -5.47
C ILE A 443 5.20 -2.14 -6.97
N ILE A 444 6.39 -2.54 -7.42
CA ILE A 444 6.79 -2.62 -8.82
C ILE A 444 7.38 -4.01 -9.08
N ASN A 445 6.80 -4.74 -10.02
CA ASN A 445 7.32 -6.02 -10.47
C ASN A 445 8.06 -5.82 -11.78
N VAL A 446 9.34 -6.19 -11.82
CA VAL A 446 10.19 -6.10 -12.99
C VAL A 446 10.26 -7.48 -13.62
N VAL A 447 9.76 -7.58 -14.84
CA VAL A 447 9.70 -8.85 -15.57
C VAL A 447 10.73 -8.82 -16.67
N GLU A 448 11.61 -9.81 -16.65
CA GLU A 448 12.46 -10.15 -17.77
C GLU A 448 11.69 -11.16 -18.64
N MET A 449 11.35 -10.76 -19.85
CA MET A 449 10.81 -11.69 -20.84
C MET A 449 12.00 -12.39 -21.51
N PRO A 450 12.12 -13.73 -21.43
CA PRO A 450 13.13 -14.44 -22.20
C PRO A 450 12.78 -14.28 -23.69
N ALA A 451 13.45 -13.36 -24.35
CA ALA A 451 13.48 -13.36 -25.80
C ALA A 451 14.38 -14.52 -26.22
N ASN A 452 13.80 -15.61 -26.70
CA ASN A 452 14.56 -16.60 -27.45
C ASN A 452 15.14 -15.86 -28.65
N VAL A 453 16.46 -15.68 -28.66
CA VAL A 453 17.18 -15.18 -29.83
C VAL A 453 17.10 -16.31 -30.86
N LEU A 454 16.09 -16.24 -31.73
CA LEU A 454 16.12 -17.03 -32.95
C LEU A 454 17.30 -16.50 -33.76
N GLU A 455 18.23 -17.40 -34.14
CA GLU A 455 19.28 -17.05 -35.09
C GLU A 455 18.63 -16.48 -36.35
N TRP A 456 19.17 -15.36 -36.84
CA TRP A 456 18.71 -14.76 -38.10
C TRP A 456 18.96 -15.75 -39.23
N GLN A 457 17.91 -16.43 -39.66
CA GLN A 457 17.99 -17.35 -40.78
C GLN A 457 18.00 -16.54 -42.09
N ASP A 458 18.84 -16.94 -43.04
CA ASP A 458 19.13 -16.16 -44.25
C ASP A 458 17.92 -15.87 -45.15
N TYR A 459 16.82 -16.58 -44.96
CA TYR A 459 15.57 -16.41 -45.69
C TYR A 459 14.66 -15.29 -45.16
N TYR A 460 14.99 -14.65 -44.03
CA TYR A 460 14.22 -13.50 -43.55
C TYR A 460 14.42 -12.28 -44.48
N ASN A 461 13.34 -11.52 -44.71
CA ASN A 461 13.37 -10.33 -45.56
C ASN A 461 14.50 -9.36 -45.12
N LYS A 462 15.26 -8.85 -46.09
CA LYS A 462 16.35 -7.89 -45.88
C LYS A 462 15.96 -6.58 -46.56
N TRP A 463 16.05 -5.46 -45.84
CA TRP A 463 15.81 -4.12 -46.40
C TRP A 463 17.13 -3.43 -46.67
N ASP A 464 17.29 -2.91 -47.88
CA ASP A 464 18.49 -2.20 -48.30
C ASP A 464 18.16 -0.72 -48.49
N ILE A 465 18.76 0.15 -47.67
CA ILE A 465 18.53 1.59 -47.73
C ILE A 465 19.55 2.21 -48.66
N ARG A 466 19.17 2.39 -49.93
CA ARG A 466 20.02 3.09 -50.90
C ARG A 466 19.89 4.60 -50.72
N LYS A 467 20.98 5.24 -50.34
CA LYS A 467 21.06 6.70 -50.22
C LYS A 467 21.03 7.34 -51.61
N LYS A 468 19.81 7.71 -52.06
CA LYS A 468 19.42 8.60 -53.18
C LYS A 468 18.86 7.86 -54.42
N PRO A 469 17.58 8.10 -54.80
CA PRO A 469 16.50 8.71 -54.02
C PRO A 469 16.06 7.77 -52.88
N ALA A 470 15.48 8.30 -51.80
CA ALA A 470 15.07 7.52 -50.63
C ALA A 470 13.84 6.66 -50.95
N THR A 471 14.05 5.55 -51.67
CA THR A 471 13.04 4.53 -51.93
C THR A 471 13.39 3.28 -51.14
N TRP A 472 12.47 2.87 -50.26
CA TRP A 472 12.52 1.59 -49.59
C TRP A 472 12.23 0.49 -50.61
N GLN A 473 13.17 -0.41 -50.85
CA GLN A 473 12.95 -1.60 -51.67
C GLN A 473 13.07 -2.84 -50.80
N SER A 474 11.98 -3.59 -50.68
CA SER A 474 11.95 -4.93 -50.11
C SER A 474 12.21 -5.94 -51.22
N GLN A 475 13.11 -6.89 -51.00
CA GLN A 475 13.12 -8.12 -51.79
C GLN A 475 11.96 -8.98 -51.30
N LYS A 476 10.82 -8.90 -51.96
CA LYS A 476 9.62 -9.68 -51.62
C LYS A 476 9.95 -11.18 -51.57
N ILE A 477 9.87 -11.77 -50.38
CA ILE A 477 9.61 -13.20 -50.20
C ILE A 477 8.48 -13.34 -49.16
N ASP A 478 7.50 -14.19 -49.47
CA ASP A 478 6.21 -14.36 -48.78
C ASP A 478 6.30 -15.02 -47.38
N GLN A 479 7.50 -15.19 -46.82
CA GLN A 479 7.68 -15.73 -45.47
C GLN A 479 8.84 -15.06 -44.74
N GLY A 480 8.54 -14.44 -43.60
CA GLY A 480 9.55 -13.96 -42.65
C GLY A 480 9.13 -12.72 -41.89
N ILE A 481 9.28 -12.74 -40.56
CA ILE A 481 8.99 -11.61 -39.66
C ILE A 481 10.27 -10.81 -39.41
N ILE A 482 10.22 -9.50 -39.66
CA ILE A 482 11.24 -8.50 -39.33
C ILE A 482 10.59 -7.46 -38.41
N GLY A 483 11.30 -7.02 -37.36
CA GLY A 483 11.06 -5.73 -36.71
C GLY A 483 9.65 -5.48 -36.14
N LEU A 484 9.40 -4.26 -35.65
CA LEU A 484 8.03 -3.80 -35.40
C LEU A 484 7.38 -3.50 -36.76
N ASP A 485 6.90 -4.55 -37.43
CA ASP A 485 6.14 -4.42 -38.66
C ASP A 485 4.66 -4.24 -38.35
N PHE A 486 4.17 -3.03 -38.57
CA PHE A 486 2.76 -2.66 -38.41
C PHE A 486 1.95 -2.83 -39.71
N SER A 487 2.53 -3.38 -40.78
CA SER A 487 1.98 -3.34 -42.14
C SER A 487 0.97 -4.44 -42.47
N ILE A 488 0.83 -5.50 -41.65
CA ILE A 488 -0.24 -6.50 -41.86
C ILE A 488 -1.48 -6.08 -41.08
N ILE A 489 -2.17 -5.04 -41.56
CA ILE A 489 -3.48 -4.66 -41.03
C ILE A 489 -4.43 -4.37 -42.19
N SER A 490 -5.12 -5.44 -42.60
CA SER A 490 -6.30 -5.51 -43.44
C SER A 490 -6.16 -5.11 -44.92
N ASN A 491 -6.54 -6.02 -45.81
CA ASN A 491 -6.78 -5.78 -47.23
C ASN A 491 -8.07 -4.96 -47.50
N THR A 492 -8.49 -4.12 -46.55
CA THR A 492 -9.79 -3.43 -46.63
C THR A 492 -9.63 -1.96 -46.31
N ASN A 493 -10.21 -1.13 -47.17
CA ASN A 493 -10.26 0.35 -47.12
C ASN A 493 -10.99 0.93 -45.88
N ALA A 494 -11.12 0.18 -44.80
CA ALA A 494 -11.66 0.70 -43.55
C ALA A 494 -10.54 1.45 -42.82
N ALA A 495 -10.62 2.78 -42.81
CA ALA A 495 -9.72 3.62 -42.04
C ALA A 495 -9.93 3.37 -40.54
N ILE A 496 -9.17 2.44 -39.97
CA ILE A 496 -9.15 2.20 -38.53
C ILE A 496 -8.40 3.37 -37.90
N ASN A 497 -9.14 4.28 -37.27
CA ASN A 497 -8.64 5.54 -36.70
C ASN A 497 -7.93 5.35 -35.33
N GLU A 498 -7.41 4.15 -35.05
CA GLU A 498 -6.83 3.77 -33.75
C GLU A 498 -5.40 3.26 -33.91
N SER A 499 -4.49 3.76 -33.06
CA SER A 499 -3.06 3.44 -33.16
C SER A 499 -2.78 1.95 -32.94
N VAL A 500 -1.76 1.42 -33.61
CA VAL A 500 -1.47 -0.02 -33.57
C VAL A 500 -1.06 -0.51 -32.19
N THR A 501 -0.32 0.31 -31.43
CA THR A 501 0.03 0.03 -30.03
C THR A 501 -1.22 -0.07 -29.15
N ARG A 502 -2.23 0.77 -29.41
CA ARG A 502 -3.49 0.77 -28.67
C ARG A 502 -4.32 -0.48 -28.98
N ARG A 503 -4.39 -0.89 -30.25
CA ARG A 503 -5.02 -2.15 -30.66
C ARG A 503 -4.29 -3.38 -30.10
N TRP A 504 -2.95 -3.37 -30.04
CA TRP A 504 -2.18 -4.41 -29.37
C TRP A 504 -2.49 -4.52 -27.88
N ALA A 505 -2.48 -3.40 -27.18
CA ALA A 505 -2.81 -3.38 -25.76
C ALA A 505 -4.24 -3.89 -25.52
N LYS A 506 -5.20 -3.53 -26.37
CA LYS A 506 -6.58 -4.02 -26.31
C LYS A 506 -6.69 -5.53 -26.55
N ALA A 507 -6.00 -6.07 -27.55
CA ALA A 507 -6.00 -7.51 -27.80
C ALA A 507 -5.34 -8.29 -26.65
N PHE A 508 -4.15 -7.87 -26.21
CA PHE A 508 -3.39 -8.57 -25.18
C PHE A 508 -4.08 -8.53 -23.80
N VAL A 509 -4.56 -7.36 -23.38
CA VAL A 509 -5.13 -7.17 -22.04
C VAL A 509 -6.63 -7.51 -22.02
N PHE A 510 -7.35 -7.25 -23.11
CA PHE A 510 -8.82 -7.32 -23.13
C PHE A 510 -9.38 -8.39 -24.05
N GLY A 511 -8.56 -9.09 -24.84
CA GLY A 511 -9.03 -10.10 -25.80
C GLY A 511 -9.94 -9.52 -26.90
N GLN A 512 -9.86 -8.21 -27.13
CA GLN A 512 -10.65 -7.50 -28.12
C GLN A 512 -9.84 -7.36 -29.40
N PHE A 513 -10.38 -7.90 -30.49
CA PHE A 513 -9.80 -7.85 -31.82
C PHE A 513 -10.78 -7.14 -32.75
N HIS A 514 -10.28 -6.35 -33.69
CA HIS A 514 -11.10 -5.92 -34.81
C HIS A 514 -11.44 -7.13 -35.70
N GLU A 515 -12.55 -7.05 -36.44
CA GLU A 515 -12.89 -8.08 -37.43
C GLU A 515 -11.72 -8.27 -38.41
N LYS A 516 -11.23 -9.52 -38.53
CA LYS A 516 -10.11 -9.96 -39.38
C LYS A 516 -8.70 -9.58 -38.89
N GLU A 517 -8.56 -9.19 -37.62
CA GLU A 517 -7.28 -8.90 -37.00
C GLU A 517 -6.67 -10.17 -36.38
N ASN A 518 -5.76 -10.83 -37.11
CA ASN A 518 -5.33 -12.20 -36.77
C ASN A 518 -4.02 -12.32 -35.99
N ASN A 519 -3.24 -11.24 -35.83
CA ASN A 519 -1.94 -11.30 -35.17
C ASN A 519 -1.54 -9.93 -34.62
N ILE A 520 -1.69 -9.75 -33.31
CA ILE A 520 -1.12 -8.58 -32.64
C ILE A 520 -0.10 -9.04 -31.59
N THR A 521 1.17 -9.12 -32.00
CA THR A 521 2.30 -9.54 -31.16
C THR A 521 3.35 -8.43 -31.07
N ILE A 522 3.90 -8.20 -29.87
CA ILE A 522 5.07 -7.34 -29.65
C ILE A 522 6.27 -8.26 -29.46
N ASN A 523 7.27 -8.11 -30.32
CA ASN A 523 8.59 -8.71 -30.16
C ASN A 523 9.61 -7.61 -29.86
N LEU A 524 10.39 -7.81 -28.79
CA LEU A 524 11.43 -6.88 -28.35
C LEU A 524 12.75 -7.14 -29.08
N ILE A 525 13.34 -6.09 -29.64
CA ILE A 525 14.66 -6.11 -30.26
C ILE A 525 15.71 -5.88 -29.17
N LYS A 526 16.71 -6.76 -29.08
CA LYS A 526 17.87 -6.61 -28.19
C LYS A 526 18.88 -5.65 -28.83
N SER A 527 19.27 -4.59 -28.12
CA SER A 527 20.47 -3.82 -28.47
C SER A 527 21.70 -4.59 -27.97
N ASN A 528 22.75 -4.70 -28.78
CA ASN A 528 24.10 -4.82 -28.23
C ASN A 528 24.98 -3.74 -28.82
N ASN A 529 25.50 -2.89 -27.94
CA ASN A 529 26.67 -2.05 -28.19
C ASN A 529 27.87 -2.98 -28.42
N GLY A 530 28.49 -2.87 -29.58
CA GLY A 530 29.83 -3.39 -29.77
C GLY A 530 30.86 -2.52 -29.05
N ARG A 531 31.87 -3.16 -28.46
CA ARG A 531 33.25 -2.67 -28.58
C ARG A 531 34.16 -3.87 -28.87
N ILE A 532 34.83 -3.71 -30.01
CA ILE A 532 35.92 -4.46 -30.65
C ILE A 532 35.52 -5.83 -31.20
#